data_AF-A0AAW8AI35-F1
#
_entry.id   AF-A0AAW8AI35-F1
#
_cell.length_a   1.000
_cell.length_b   1.000
_cell.length_c   1.000
_cell.angle_alpha   90.00
_cell.angle_beta   90.00
_cell.angle_gamma   90.00
#
_symmetry.space_group_name_H-M   'P 1'
#
loop_
_entity.id
_entity.type
_entity.pdbx_description
1 polymer ?
#
loop_
_entity_poly.entity_id
_entity_poly.type
_entity_poly.pdbx_seq_one_letter_code
_entity_poly.pdbx_strand_id
1 'polypeptide(L)'
;MTTPEGPARAFHYGFGLQTGRLRDQPMLSHGGGIHGFVSTLNYLPQSRTTVVILRNSDGPGFDMGLAARKLAAFAIGEPFAEPTPVAVPAEQLRSVEGLSAFGDSQASTPRRAHVPQVDAQLDFSG
;
A
#
# COMPACT_ATOMS: atom_id res chain seq x y z
N MET A 1 1.04 -13.50 -23.31
CA MET A 1 2.28 -13.68 -22.52
C MET A 1 2.40 -12.48 -21.58
N THR A 2 2.21 -12.66 -20.28
CA THR A 2 2.21 -11.57 -19.27
C THR A 2 3.31 -11.74 -18.21
N THR A 3 4.07 -12.82 -18.28
CA THR A 3 5.19 -13.11 -17.38
C THR A 3 6.45 -12.41 -17.88
N PRO A 4 7.14 -11.61 -17.06
CA PRO A 4 8.40 -10.97 -17.44
C PRO A 4 9.51 -12.01 -17.67
N GLU A 5 10.27 -11.83 -18.76
CA GLU A 5 11.38 -12.70 -19.14
C GLU A 5 12.67 -11.89 -19.39
N GLY A 6 13.81 -12.57 -19.41
CA GLY A 6 15.11 -11.93 -19.62
C GLY A 6 15.39 -10.82 -18.60
N PRO A 7 15.93 -9.66 -19.02
CA PRO A 7 16.23 -8.54 -18.11
C PRO A 7 15.03 -8.03 -17.31
N ALA A 8 13.81 -8.17 -17.84
CA ALA A 8 12.58 -7.70 -17.22
C ALA A 8 12.20 -8.49 -15.95
N ARG A 9 12.69 -9.73 -15.82
CA ARG A 9 12.39 -10.62 -14.68
C ARG A 9 12.82 -10.02 -13.35
N ALA A 10 13.97 -9.34 -13.30
CA ALA A 10 14.50 -8.73 -12.07
C ALA A 10 13.64 -7.57 -11.57
N PHE A 11 12.83 -6.96 -12.43
CA PHE A 11 11.99 -5.80 -12.11
C PHE A 11 10.54 -6.17 -11.88
N HIS A 12 10.17 -7.44 -12.08
CA HIS A 12 8.78 -7.91 -12.04
C HIS A 12 7.83 -7.06 -12.91
N TYR A 13 8.34 -6.48 -13.99
CA TYR A 13 7.61 -5.53 -14.82
C TYR A 13 7.82 -5.83 -16.30
N GLY A 14 6.76 -5.76 -17.10
CA GLY A 14 6.84 -5.93 -18.55
C GLY A 14 5.52 -5.56 -19.24
N PHE A 15 5.59 -5.06 -20.48
CA PHE A 15 4.43 -4.68 -21.28
C PHE A 15 3.42 -3.76 -20.56
N GLY A 16 3.91 -2.82 -19.74
CA GLY A 16 3.06 -1.90 -18.99
C GLY A 16 2.52 -2.44 -17.66
N LEU A 17 2.77 -3.71 -17.34
CA LEU A 17 2.20 -4.39 -16.18
C LEU A 17 3.27 -4.71 -15.15
N GLN A 18 2.95 -4.46 -13.88
CA GLN A 18 3.64 -5.08 -12.76
C GLN A 18 3.07 -6.49 -12.54
N THR A 19 3.95 -7.40 -12.18
CA THR A 19 3.62 -8.76 -11.74
C THR A 19 3.96 -8.92 -10.28
N GLY A 20 3.11 -9.61 -9.56
CA GLY A 20 3.30 -9.87 -8.14
C GLY A 20 2.46 -11.04 -7.68
N ARG A 21 2.25 -11.11 -6.37
CA ARG A 21 1.37 -12.10 -5.75
C ARG A 21 0.46 -11.44 -4.74
N LEU A 22 -0.74 -11.97 -4.62
CA LEU A 22 -1.66 -11.73 -3.52
C LEU A 22 -2.11 -13.09 -3.02
N ARG A 23 -1.79 -13.39 -1.75
CA ARG A 23 -1.89 -14.76 -1.23
C ARG A 23 -1.11 -15.72 -2.13
N ASP A 24 -1.72 -16.85 -2.48
CA ASP A 24 -1.12 -17.85 -3.35
C ASP A 24 -1.45 -17.65 -4.85
N GLN A 25 -2.10 -16.55 -5.22
CA GLN A 25 -2.40 -16.21 -6.61
C GLN A 25 -1.41 -15.19 -7.16
N PRO A 26 -0.89 -15.36 -8.39
CA PRO A 26 -0.24 -14.27 -9.10
C PRO A 26 -1.24 -13.13 -9.33
N MET A 27 -0.69 -11.93 -9.43
CA MET A 27 -1.44 -10.70 -9.61
C MET A 27 -0.76 -9.87 -10.69
N LEU A 28 -1.56 -9.34 -11.61
CA LEU A 28 -1.13 -8.33 -12.58
C LEU A 28 -1.67 -6.99 -12.11
N SER A 29 -0.84 -5.95 -12.14
CA SER A 29 -1.25 -4.64 -11.66
C SER A 29 -0.72 -3.50 -12.52
N HIS A 30 -1.46 -2.41 -12.49
CA HIS A 30 -1.05 -1.13 -13.04
C HIS A 30 -1.70 -0.01 -12.23
N GLY A 31 -1.10 1.17 -12.26
CA GLY A 31 -1.66 2.36 -11.67
C GLY A 31 -1.23 3.57 -12.49
N GLY A 32 -1.90 4.68 -12.27
CA GLY A 32 -1.61 5.92 -12.97
C GLY A 32 -2.09 7.11 -12.17
N GLY A 33 -1.45 8.26 -12.40
CA GLY A 33 -1.82 9.51 -11.76
C GLY A 33 -1.58 10.70 -12.69
N ILE A 34 -2.49 11.66 -12.63
CA ILE A 34 -2.37 13.01 -13.16
C ILE A 34 -2.80 14.01 -12.07
N HIS A 35 -2.65 15.31 -12.31
CA HIS A 35 -3.07 16.32 -11.34
C HIS A 35 -4.55 16.16 -10.96
N GLY A 36 -4.81 15.93 -9.67
CA GLY A 36 -6.15 15.73 -9.12
C GLY A 36 -6.76 14.34 -9.36
N PHE A 37 -6.05 13.38 -9.97
CA PHE A 37 -6.59 12.04 -10.20
C PHE A 37 -5.55 10.94 -10.05
N VAL A 38 -5.93 9.85 -9.37
CA VAL A 38 -5.10 8.65 -9.23
C VAL A 38 -5.94 7.39 -9.40
N SER A 39 -5.31 6.32 -9.88
CA SER A 39 -5.94 5.05 -10.20
C SER A 39 -5.06 3.87 -9.82
N THR A 40 -5.68 2.75 -9.47
CA THR A 40 -5.02 1.45 -9.32
C THR A 40 -5.91 0.33 -9.83
N LEU A 41 -5.29 -0.67 -10.44
CA LEU A 41 -5.91 -1.89 -10.93
C LEU A 41 -5.09 -3.10 -10.47
N ASN A 42 -5.78 -4.10 -9.92
CA ASN A 42 -5.25 -5.43 -9.64
C ASN A 42 -6.13 -6.47 -10.33
N TYR A 43 -5.50 -7.40 -11.06
CA TYR A 43 -6.15 -8.54 -11.68
C TYR A 43 -5.51 -9.85 -11.20
N LEU A 44 -6.34 -10.77 -10.71
CA LEU A 44 -5.95 -12.12 -10.29
C LEU A 44 -6.46 -13.12 -11.34
N PRO A 45 -5.61 -13.64 -12.23
CA PRO A 45 -6.05 -14.49 -13.34
C PRO A 45 -6.62 -15.85 -12.89
N GLN A 46 -6.20 -16.39 -11.75
CA GLN A 46 -6.66 -17.68 -11.23
C GLN A 46 -8.13 -17.62 -10.82
N SER A 47 -8.50 -16.62 -10.02
CA SER A 47 -9.88 -16.35 -9.59
C SER A 47 -10.69 -15.56 -10.61
N ARG A 48 -10.04 -15.01 -11.65
CA ARG A 48 -10.62 -14.07 -12.62
C ARG A 48 -11.22 -12.83 -11.94
N THR A 49 -10.61 -12.39 -10.85
CA THR A 49 -11.06 -11.24 -10.06
C THR A 49 -10.28 -9.99 -10.45
N THR A 50 -10.99 -8.90 -10.73
CA THR A 50 -10.40 -7.57 -10.96
C THR A 50 -10.90 -6.60 -9.91
N VAL A 51 -9.98 -5.84 -9.31
CA VAL A 51 -10.30 -4.69 -8.46
C VAL A 51 -9.74 -3.44 -9.11
N VAL A 52 -10.59 -2.41 -9.26
CA VAL A 52 -10.22 -1.09 -9.77
C VAL A 52 -10.66 -0.03 -8.77
N ILE A 53 -9.76 0.88 -8.43
CA ILE A 53 -10.10 2.07 -7.64
C ILE A 53 -9.70 3.31 -8.43
N LEU A 54 -10.65 4.23 -8.59
CA LEU A 54 -10.46 5.52 -9.21
C LEU A 54 -10.72 6.60 -8.16
N ARG A 55 -9.84 7.58 -8.06
CA ARG A 55 -9.96 8.67 -7.08
C ARG A 55 -9.71 10.01 -7.76
N ASN A 56 -10.64 10.94 -7.56
CA ASN A 56 -10.58 12.33 -8.05
C ASN A 56 -9.86 13.26 -7.06
N SER A 57 -8.79 12.77 -6.45
CA SER A 57 -7.87 13.56 -5.63
C SER A 57 -6.54 12.83 -5.53
N ASP A 58 -5.45 13.53 -5.82
CA ASP A 58 -4.06 13.13 -5.59
C ASP A 58 -3.54 13.61 -4.21
N GLY A 59 -4.41 14.21 -3.39
CA GLY A 59 -4.10 14.66 -2.04
C GLY A 59 -4.12 13.55 -0.98
N PRO A 60 -3.89 13.91 0.31
CA PRO A 60 -3.90 12.96 1.42
C PRO A 60 -5.19 12.12 1.46
N GLY A 61 -5.07 10.83 1.78
CA GLY A 61 -6.20 9.90 1.83
C GLY A 61 -5.73 8.51 2.24
N PHE A 62 -6.61 7.51 2.09
CA PHE A 62 -6.24 6.12 2.34
C PHE A 62 -5.23 5.61 1.30
N ASP A 63 -4.42 4.64 1.69
CA ASP A 63 -3.51 3.95 0.77
C ASP A 63 -4.32 3.10 -0.21
N MET A 64 -4.37 3.54 -1.47
CA MET A 64 -5.13 2.88 -2.53
C MET A 64 -4.59 1.48 -2.86
N GLY A 65 -3.28 1.27 -2.79
CA GLY A 65 -2.67 -0.03 -3.05
C GLY A 65 -3.05 -1.03 -1.97
N LEU A 66 -2.98 -0.62 -0.70
CA LEU A 66 -3.42 -1.44 0.43
C LEU A 66 -4.92 -1.76 0.35
N ALA A 67 -5.75 -0.75 0.08
CA ALA A 67 -7.19 -0.93 -0.07
C ALA A 67 -7.52 -1.91 -1.21
N ALA A 68 -6.91 -1.75 -2.38
CA ALA A 68 -7.12 -2.63 -3.52
C ALA A 68 -6.71 -4.09 -3.23
N ARG A 69 -5.61 -4.29 -2.49
CA ARG A 69 -5.19 -5.63 -2.05
C ARG A 69 -6.14 -6.23 -1.02
N LYS A 70 -6.63 -5.44 -0.05
CA LYS A 70 -7.63 -5.90 0.93
C LYS A 70 -8.95 -6.30 0.25
N LEU A 71 -9.44 -5.46 -0.67
CA LEU A 71 -10.66 -5.75 -1.45
C LEU A 71 -10.50 -7.00 -2.31
N ALA A 72 -9.35 -7.15 -2.99
CA ALA A 72 -9.09 -8.35 -3.79
C ALA A 72 -9.02 -9.62 -2.93
N ALA A 73 -8.33 -9.55 -1.78
CA ALA A 73 -8.23 -10.66 -0.83
C ALA A 73 -9.61 -11.06 -0.27
N PHE A 74 -10.44 -10.06 0.08
CA PHE A 74 -11.82 -10.29 0.48
C PHE A 74 -12.65 -10.95 -0.63
N ALA A 75 -12.55 -10.45 -1.87
CA ALA A 75 -13.32 -10.95 -3.00
C ALA A 75 -12.98 -12.40 -3.40
N ILE A 76 -11.74 -12.85 -3.16
CA ILE A 76 -11.33 -14.25 -3.38
C ILE A 76 -11.59 -15.16 -2.17
N GLY A 77 -12.22 -14.66 -1.09
CA GLY A 77 -12.54 -15.44 0.11
C GLY A 77 -11.38 -15.60 1.11
N GLU A 78 -10.30 -14.83 0.97
CA GLU A 78 -9.10 -14.89 1.83
C GLU A 78 -8.75 -13.52 2.47
N PRO A 79 -9.68 -12.87 3.20
CA PRO A 79 -9.45 -11.53 3.74
C PRO A 79 -8.25 -11.47 4.70
N PHE A 80 -7.58 -10.31 4.74
CA PHE A 80 -6.53 -10.08 5.75
C PHE A 80 -7.16 -10.02 7.15
N ALA A 81 -6.50 -10.64 8.12
CA ALA A 81 -6.90 -10.50 9.51
C ALA A 81 -6.70 -9.05 9.96
N GLU A 82 -7.56 -8.59 10.87
CA GLU A 82 -7.37 -7.28 11.48
C GLU A 82 -6.10 -7.32 12.35
N PRO A 83 -5.18 -6.35 12.17
CA PRO A 83 -3.94 -6.32 12.92
C PRO A 83 -4.23 -6.11 14.40
N THR A 84 -3.66 -6.97 15.24
CA THR A 84 -3.71 -6.81 16.70
C THR A 84 -2.60 -5.83 17.12
N PRO A 85 -2.93 -4.72 17.80
CA PRO A 85 -1.93 -3.81 18.33
C PRO A 85 -0.98 -4.53 19.28
N VAL A 86 0.32 -4.27 19.13
CA VAL A 86 1.36 -4.75 20.05
C VAL A 86 2.02 -3.52 20.66
N ALA A 87 2.14 -3.49 21.99
CA ALA A 87 2.85 -2.43 22.68
C ALA A 87 4.35 -2.54 22.38
N VAL A 88 4.90 -1.52 21.71
CA VAL A 88 6.35 -1.42 21.44
C VAL A 88 6.93 -0.39 22.41
N PRO A 89 7.91 -0.77 23.26
CA PRO A 89 8.58 0.18 24.16
C PRO A 89 9.27 1.30 23.37
N ALA A 90 9.19 2.54 23.89
CA ALA A 90 9.78 3.70 23.23
C ALA A 90 11.30 3.56 22.99
N GLU A 91 12.01 2.81 23.82
CA GLU A 91 13.44 2.54 23.66
C GLU A 91 13.76 1.75 22.39
N GLN A 92 12.86 0.85 21.96
CA GLN A 92 13.03 0.09 20.71
C GLN A 92 12.81 0.98 19.48
N LEU A 93 11.90 1.96 19.58
CA LEU A 93 11.61 2.91 18.51
C LEU A 93 12.79 3.85 18.22
N ARG A 94 13.60 4.19 19.25
CA ARG A 94 14.78 5.06 19.06
C ARG A 94 15.79 4.52 18.05
N SER A 95 15.90 3.20 17.93
CA SER A 95 16.84 2.56 16.98
C SER A 95 16.45 2.75 15.51
N VAL A 96 15.19 3.10 15.24
CA VAL A 96 14.66 3.36 13.89
C VAL A 96 14.33 4.85 13.67
N GLU A 97 14.66 5.70 14.63
CA GLU A 97 14.58 7.15 14.47
C GLU A 97 15.68 7.63 13.51
N GLY A 98 15.28 8.25 12.41
CA GLY A 98 16.20 8.80 11.42
C GLY A 98 15.48 9.63 10.37
N LEU A 99 16.19 10.53 9.70
CA LEU A 99 15.64 11.28 8.58
C LEU A 99 15.62 10.39 7.34
N SER A 100 14.43 10.06 6.84
CA SER A 100 14.28 9.49 5.51
C SER A 100 14.35 10.61 4.48
N ALA A 101 15.53 10.82 3.90
CA ALA A 101 15.66 11.70 2.74
C ALA A 101 15.17 10.95 1.50
N PHE A 102 14.01 11.34 0.98
CA PHE A 102 13.66 11.01 -0.40
C PHE A 102 14.45 11.98 -1.30
N GLY A 103 15.32 11.43 -2.14
CA GLY A 103 16.22 12.21 -3.00
C GLY A 103 15.48 13.26 -3.84
N ASP A 104 16.15 14.41 -4.03
CA ASP A 104 15.66 15.69 -4.56
C ASP A 104 15.01 15.62 -5.95
N SER A 105 13.78 15.13 -6.03
CA SER A 105 12.97 15.24 -7.25
C SER A 105 11.48 15.24 -6.94
N GLN A 106 11.01 16.20 -6.14
CA GLN A 106 9.71 16.90 -6.27
C GLN A 106 9.60 17.91 -5.11
N ALA A 107 9.14 19.12 -5.40
CA ALA A 107 9.18 20.30 -4.53
C ALA A 107 8.82 20.04 -3.04
N SER A 108 9.77 20.36 -2.17
CA SER A 108 9.73 20.15 -0.72
C SER A 108 8.67 21.01 -0.05
N THR A 109 7.59 20.39 0.43
CA THR A 109 6.82 20.95 1.56
C THR A 109 7.22 20.16 2.81
N PRO A 110 7.80 20.77 3.85
CA PRO A 110 8.22 20.03 5.05
C PRO A 110 7.00 19.46 5.76
N ARG A 111 6.80 18.13 5.65
CA ARG A 111 5.84 17.42 6.51
C ARG A 111 6.54 17.07 7.82
N ARG A 112 6.20 17.80 8.88
CA ARG A 112 6.53 17.41 10.25
C ARG A 112 5.89 16.05 10.49
N ALA A 113 6.69 15.05 10.89
CA ALA A 113 6.16 13.78 11.35
C ALA A 113 5.20 14.05 12.52
N HIS A 114 3.93 13.74 12.35
CA HIS A 114 2.97 13.74 13.44
C HIS A 114 3.28 12.51 14.28
N VAL A 115 3.89 12.72 15.45
CA VAL A 115 3.96 11.70 16.49
C VAL A 115 2.54 11.59 17.05
N PRO A 116 1.83 10.45 16.90
CA PRO A 116 0.54 10.30 17.51
C PRO A 116 0.73 10.39 19.03
N GLN A 117 0.00 11.31 19.66
CA GLN A 117 -0.08 11.38 21.11
C GLN A 117 -0.78 10.10 21.56
N VAL A 118 -0.08 9.25 22.31
CA VAL A 118 -0.68 8.09 22.97
C VAL A 118 -1.45 8.64 24.16
N ASP A 119 -2.67 9.10 23.93
CA ASP A 119 -3.58 9.43 25.02
C ASP A 119 -4.04 8.11 25.63
N ALA A 120 -3.43 7.79 26.78
CA ALA A 120 -3.88 6.75 27.67
C ALA A 120 -5.39 6.92 27.89
N GLN A 121 -6.16 5.90 27.52
CA GLN A 121 -7.56 5.77 27.86
C GLN A 121 -7.66 5.78 29.38
N LEU A 122 -8.07 6.91 29.96
CA LEU A 122 -8.50 6.98 31.35
C LEU A 122 -9.86 6.26 31.42
N ASP A 123 -9.83 5.07 31.98
CA ASP A 123 -10.96 4.35 32.56
C ASP A 123 -11.74 5.29 33.50
N PHE A 124 -12.97 5.61 33.12
CA PHE A 124 -14.00 6.07 34.06
C PHE A 124 -15.07 4.99 34.15
N SER A 125 -14.81 4.00 34.99
CA SER A 125 -15.82 3.19 35.62
C SER A 125 -16.44 4.00 36.78
N GLY A 126 -17.74 4.24 36.66
CA GLY A 126 -18.62 4.89 37.64
C GLY A 126 -20.06 4.70 37.21
#